data_AF-A0AA50WIC9-F1
#
_entry.id   AF-A0AA50WIC9-F1
#
_cell.length_a   1.000
_cell.length_b   1.000
_cell.length_c   1.000
_cell.angle_alpha   90.00
_cell.angle_beta   90.00
_cell.angle_gamma   90.00
#
_symmetry.space_group_name_H-M   'P 1'
#
loop_
_entity.id
_entity.type
_entity.pdbx_description
1 polymer ?
#
loop_
_entity_poly.entity_id
_entity_poly.type
_entity_poly.pdbx_seq_one_letter_code
_entity_poly.pdbx_strand_id
1 'polypeptide(L)' 'LPEDAISSVKFAPKSNQYLLVASWDCSVRLYDVTANLERHKYNHELP' A
#
# COMPACT_ATOMS: atom_id res chain seq x y z
N LEU A 1 3.97 9.25 -1.58
CA LEU A 1 3.43 8.66 -2.83
C LEU A 1 4.36 7.55 -3.29
N PRO A 2 3.87 6.54 -4.03
CA PRO A 2 4.72 5.53 -4.66
C PRO A 2 5.75 6.23 -5.56
N GLU A 3 7.00 5.76 -5.53
CA GLU A 3 8.08 6.34 -6.34
C GLU A 3 8.19 5.68 -7.73
N ASP A 4 7.47 4.57 -7.92
CA ASP A 4 7.36 3.83 -9.17
C ASP A 4 5.91 3.37 -9.42
N ALA A 5 5.66 2.67 -10.51
CA ALA A 5 4.35 2.21 -10.93
C ALA A 5 3.68 1.30 -9.88
N ILE A 6 2.37 1.48 -9.71
CA ILE A 6 1.56 0.57 -8.90
C ILE A 6 1.38 -0.75 -9.63
N SER A 7 1.79 -1.84 -8.99
CA SER A 7 1.66 -3.19 -9.53
C SER A 7 0.35 -3.86 -9.13
N SER A 8 -0.19 -3.53 -7.94
CA SER A 8 -1.42 -4.13 -7.42
C SER A 8 -2.07 -3.28 -6.33
N VAL A 9 -3.40 -3.36 -6.25
CA VAL A 9 -4.21 -2.72 -5.21
C VAL A 9 -5.27 -3.68 -4.68
N LYS A 10 -5.47 -3.69 -3.36
CA LYS A 10 -6.47 -4.54 -2.70
C LYS A 10 -7.08 -3.83 -1.49
N PHE A 11 -8.41 -3.70 -1.48
CA PHE A 11 -9.12 -3.31 -0.27
C PHE A 11 -9.13 -4.44 0.77
N ALA A 12 -9.25 -4.06 2.05
CA ALA A 12 -9.43 -5.05 3.09
C ALA A 12 -10.75 -5.83 2.90
N PRO A 13 -10.76 -7.13 3.19
CA PRO A 13 -11.90 -8.00 2.86
C PRO A 13 -13.16 -7.71 3.69
N LYS A 14 -13.04 -6.99 4.80
CA LYS A 14 -14.14 -6.70 5.74
C LYS A 14 -14.49 -5.22 5.84
N SER A 15 -13.67 -4.33 5.27
CA SER A 15 -13.92 -2.89 5.29
C SER A 15 -13.25 -2.18 4.13
N ASN A 16 -13.90 -1.13 3.63
CA ASN A 16 -13.33 -0.27 2.60
C ASN A 16 -12.38 0.79 3.18
N GLN A 17 -12.15 0.78 4.50
CA GLN A 17 -11.28 1.75 5.18
C GLN A 17 -9.81 1.53 4.86
N TYR A 18 -9.40 0.27 4.65
CA TYR A 18 -8.00 -0.07 4.48
C TYR A 18 -7.73 -0.50 3.03
N LEU A 19 -6.67 0.08 2.46
CA LEU A 19 -6.22 -0.20 1.11
C LEU A 19 -4.75 -0.61 1.15
N LEU A 20 -4.46 -1.82 0.69
CA LEU A 20 -3.10 -2.30 0.48
C LEU A 20 -2.68 -2.00 -0.96
N VAL A 21 -1.50 -1.44 -1.12
CA VAL A 21 -0.92 -1.05 -2.42
C VAL A 21 0.47 -1.63 -2.53
N ALA A 22 0.71 -2.41 -3.59
CA ALA A 22 2.02 -2.88 -3.97
C ALA A 22 2.53 -2.07 -5.15
N SER A 23 3.83 -1.78 -5.13
CA SER A 23 4.49 -0.93 -6.10
C SER A 23 5.79 -1.59 -6.58
N TRP A 24 6.20 -1.26 -7.81
CA TRP A 24 7.46 -1.72 -8.38
C TRP A 24 8.69 -1.09 -7.70
N ASP A 25 8.50 -0.07 -6.85
CA ASP A 25 9.53 0.50 -5.94
C ASP A 25 9.92 -0.45 -4.78
N CYS A 26 9.64 -1.75 -4.93
CA CYS A 26 9.81 -2.79 -3.92
C CYS A 26 9.10 -2.50 -2.57
N SER A 27 8.10 -1.61 -2.56
CA SER A 27 7.33 -1.30 -1.36
C SER A 27 5.90 -1.82 -1.40
N VAL A 28 5.42 -2.22 -0.23
CA VAL A 28 4.02 -2.50 0.05
C VAL A 28 3.55 -1.52 1.11
N ARG A 29 2.47 -0.79 0.82
CA ARG A 29 1.97 0.29 1.67
C ARG A 29 0.53 0.01 2.08
N LEU A 30 0.21 0.27 3.33
CA LEU A 30 -1.15 0.21 3.87
C LEU A 30 -1.67 1.63 4.10
N TYR A 31 -2.77 1.95 3.45
CA TYR A 31 -3.46 3.22 3.58
C TYR A 31 -4.76 3.08 4.37
N ASP A 32 -5.05 4.07 5.20
CA ASP A 32 -6.38 4.36 5.71
C ASP A 32 -7.01 5.41 4.80
N VAL A 33 -7.93 4.99 3.94
CA VAL A 33 -8.56 5.90 2.97
C VAL A 33 -9.55 6.87 3.63
N THR A 34 -10.13 6.51 4.78
CA THR A 34 -11.06 7.38 5.50
C THR A 34 -10.31 8.50 6.21
N ALA A 35 -9.17 8.18 6.83
CA ALA A 35 -8.31 9.17 7.48
C ALA A 35 -7.33 9.85 6.51
N ASN A 36 -7.29 9.42 5.24
CA ASN A 36 -6.31 9.84 4.23
C ASN A 36 -4.86 9.74 4.72
N LEU A 37 -4.51 8.60 5.33
CA LEU A 37 -3.24 8.41 6.02
C LEU A 37 -2.52 7.14 5.54
N GLU A 38 -1.23 7.23 5.24
CA GLU A 38 -0.35 6.05 5.09
C GLU A 38 -0.03 5.52 6.49
N ARG A 39 -0.52 4.32 6.82
CA ARG A 39 -0.32 3.71 8.16
C ARG A 39 1.01 2.98 8.26
N HIS A 40 1.35 2.23 7.21
CA HIS A 40 2.55 1.41 7.18
C HIS A 40 3.14 1.39 5.78
N LYS A 41 4.47 1.35 5.72
CA LYS A 41 5.26 1.07 4.54
C LYS A 41 6.21 -0.06 4.89
N TYR A 42 6.18 -1.12 4.10
CA TYR A 42 7.12 -2.22 4.15
C TYR A 42 7.94 -2.20 2.88
N ASN A 43 9.26 -2.12 3.01
CA ASN A 43 10.18 -2.24 1.88
C ASN A 43 10.70 -3.67 1.85
N HIS A 44 10.60 -4.30 0.70
CA HIS A 44 11.30 -5.54 0.44
C HIS A 44 12.66 -5.18 -0.16
N GLU A 45 13.69 -5.17 0.67
CA GLU A 45 15.06 -5.14 0.17
C GLU A 45 15.33 -6.46 -0.56
N LEU A 46 16.13 -6.39 -1.63
CA LEU A 46 16.52 -7.56 -2.43
C LEU A 46 16.88 -8.74 -1.51
N PRO A 47 16.49 -9.98 -1.85
CA PRO A 47 16.84 -11.16 -1.03
C PRO A 47 18.35 -11.32 -0.84
#